data_AF-A0AAW8HT21-F1
#
_entry.id   AF-A0AAW8HT21-F1
#
_cell.length_a   1.000
_cell.length_b   1.000
_cell.length_c   1.000
_cell.angle_alpha   90.00
_cell.angle_beta   90.00
_cell.angle_gamma   90.00
#
_symmetry.space_group_name_H-M   'P 1'
#
loop_
_entity.id
_entity.type
_entity.pdbx_description
1 polymer ?
#
loop_
_entity_poly.entity_id
_entity_poly.type
_entity_poly.pdbx_seq_one_letter_code
_entity_poly.pdbx_strand_id
1 'polypeptide(L)'
;MFVDIGIQNFDARALNHSSSEISLFRKKSNAAFNREKLQSFLLGSENVLNAEAIVDACFPEVHADVFLSHAHRDEEDVIKLALSLEKLGLNVFVDSCVWGWADEILRVIDEEFCYKKTSQTFDYDLRNRTTSNVYMILNSALQNMIASTELLLFLQTNNSVKIGEYVKNKTHLSSPWIFSELIFAKLGQRTKRRRVKNYAFESYASDSKQTELNKSFEVAFPNPGSRYELANNELQQWIHQGYEKNISDEFSALTHLDVLYRRAGISSDELSESRLLFPPKH
;
A
#
# COMPACT_ATOMS: atom_id res chain seq x y z
N MET A 1 -5.99 10.86 -2.37
CA MET A 1 -4.79 10.80 -3.22
C MET A 1 -4.69 12.01 -4.13
N PHE A 2 -3.62 12.78 -3.98
CA PHE A 2 -3.32 13.92 -4.84
C PHE A 2 -2.73 13.45 -6.18
N VAL A 3 -1.69 12.60 -6.13
CA VAL A 3 -0.97 12.18 -7.34
C VAL A 3 -0.43 10.76 -7.26
N ASP A 4 -0.26 10.15 -8.42
CA ASP A 4 0.41 8.86 -8.61
C ASP A 4 1.59 9.02 -9.58
N ILE A 5 2.72 8.41 -9.24
CA ILE A 5 3.97 8.46 -10.01
C ILE A 5 4.51 7.04 -10.20
N GLY A 6 4.75 6.65 -11.44
CA GLY A 6 5.49 5.44 -11.78
C GLY A 6 6.99 5.68 -11.66
N ILE A 7 7.69 4.83 -10.92
CA ILE A 7 9.15 4.85 -10.82
C ILE A 7 9.71 3.84 -11.82
N GLN A 8 10.31 4.35 -12.88
CA GLN A 8 10.84 3.53 -13.96
C GLN A 8 12.16 2.88 -13.56
N ASN A 9 12.28 1.57 -13.84
CA ASN A 9 13.46 0.76 -13.56
C ASN A 9 13.90 0.90 -12.08
N PHE A 10 12.95 0.72 -11.17
CA PHE A 10 13.22 0.85 -9.74
C PHE A 10 14.31 -0.13 -9.29
N ASP A 11 15.23 0.39 -8.48
CA ASP A 11 16.36 -0.35 -7.93
C ASP A 11 16.81 0.33 -6.63
N ALA A 12 16.86 -0.45 -5.55
CA ALA A 12 17.19 0.00 -4.22
C ALA A 12 18.66 -0.22 -3.82
N ARG A 13 19.56 -0.64 -4.74
CA ARG A 13 20.98 -0.89 -4.42
C ARG A 13 21.71 0.30 -3.79
N ALA A 14 21.28 1.53 -4.09
CA ALA A 14 21.85 2.74 -3.50
C ALA A 14 21.29 3.08 -2.10
N LEU A 15 20.23 2.39 -1.66
CA LEU A 15 19.55 2.62 -0.39
C LEU A 15 20.11 1.68 0.68
N ASN A 16 21.07 2.18 1.46
CA ASN A 16 21.77 1.40 2.48
C ASN A 16 20.98 1.35 3.79
N HIS A 17 20.38 0.19 4.08
CA HIS A 17 19.76 -0.13 5.38
C HIS A 17 20.13 -1.55 5.80
N SER A 18 20.30 -1.75 7.10
CA SER A 18 20.64 -3.05 7.69
C SER A 18 19.45 -4.02 7.63
N SER A 19 19.72 -5.33 7.61
CA SER A 19 18.68 -6.36 7.72
C SER A 19 17.84 -6.24 9.00
N SER A 20 18.42 -5.68 10.07
CA SER A 20 17.71 -5.37 11.31
C SER A 20 16.71 -4.22 11.15
N GLU A 21 17.05 -3.15 10.43
CA GLU A 21 16.13 -2.04 10.15
C GLU A 21 14.94 -2.55 9.30
N ILE A 22 15.23 -3.35 8.26
CA ILE A 22 14.21 -3.96 7.40
C ILE A 22 13.27 -4.86 8.21
N SER A 23 13.83 -5.72 9.06
CA SER A 23 13.02 -6.62 9.91
C SER A 23 12.16 -5.85 10.92
N LEU A 24 12.70 -4.77 11.49
CA LEU A 24 11.97 -3.92 12.42
C LEU A 24 10.81 -3.19 11.74
N PHE A 25 11.03 -2.65 10.53
CA PHE A 25 9.97 -2.02 9.73
C PHE A 25 8.85 -3.01 9.39
N ARG A 26 9.21 -4.22 8.93
CA ARG A 26 8.25 -5.28 8.64
C ARG A 26 7.41 -5.62 9.88
N LYS A 27 8.05 -5.72 11.04
CA LYS A 27 7.37 -6.02 12.31
C LYS A 27 6.43 -4.87 12.75
N LYS A 28 6.90 -3.62 12.68
CA LYS A 28 6.09 -2.43 12.97
C LYS A 28 4.84 -2.38 12.09
N SER A 29 5.01 -2.57 10.77
CA SER A 29 3.92 -2.50 9.79
C SER A 29 2.89 -3.62 10.00
N ASN A 30 3.35 -4.85 10.27
CA ASN A 30 2.47 -5.97 10.60
C ASN A 30 1.65 -5.75 11.89
N ALA A 31 2.23 -5.07 12.89
CA ALA A 31 1.58 -4.84 14.18
C ALA A 31 0.45 -3.80 14.10
N ALA A 32 0.47 -2.91 13.12
CA ALA A 32 -0.59 -1.93 12.90
C ALA A 32 -1.93 -2.59 12.49
N PHE A 33 -1.89 -3.84 12.04
CA PHE A 33 -3.05 -4.58 11.55
C PHE A 33 -3.65 -5.47 12.66
N ASN A 34 -4.89 -5.20 13.07
CA ASN A 34 -5.53 -5.93 14.16
C ASN A 34 -6.21 -7.22 13.67
N ARG A 35 -5.45 -8.31 13.62
CA ARG A 35 -5.88 -9.62 13.12
C ARG A 35 -6.98 -10.27 13.94
N GLU A 36 -6.87 -10.22 15.26
CA GLU A 36 -7.87 -10.83 16.15
C GLU A 36 -9.22 -10.14 16.00
N LYS A 37 -9.20 -8.80 15.93
CA LYS A 37 -10.40 -8.00 15.69
C LYS A 37 -11.01 -8.33 14.33
N LEU A 38 -10.20 -8.42 13.28
CA LEU A 38 -10.66 -8.83 11.95
C LEU A 38 -11.31 -10.23 11.96
N GLN A 39 -10.64 -11.22 12.54
CA GLN A 39 -11.16 -12.57 12.68
C GLN A 39 -12.49 -12.58 13.46
N SER A 40 -12.59 -11.84 14.56
CA SER A 40 -13.84 -11.76 15.32
C SER A 40 -15.01 -11.14 14.54
N PHE A 41 -14.75 -10.16 13.67
CA PHE A 41 -15.79 -9.60 12.78
C PHE A 41 -16.20 -10.59 11.69
N LEU A 42 -15.28 -11.44 11.25
CA LEU A 42 -15.53 -12.45 10.25
C LEU A 42 -16.27 -13.68 10.81
N LEU A 43 -16.08 -13.99 12.09
CA LEU A 43 -16.67 -15.13 12.80
C LEU A 43 -17.81 -14.73 13.76
N GLY A 44 -18.38 -13.53 13.62
CA GLY A 44 -19.39 -13.00 14.53
C GLY A 44 -20.66 -13.85 14.64
N SER A 45 -21.35 -13.73 15.79
CA SER A 45 -22.41 -14.61 16.29
C SER A 45 -23.68 -14.77 15.43
N GLU A 46 -23.81 -14.04 14.33
CA GLU A 46 -24.98 -14.11 13.43
C GLU A 46 -24.65 -14.61 12.01
N ASN A 47 -23.41 -15.07 11.74
CA ASN A 47 -22.94 -15.42 10.39
C ASN A 47 -23.09 -14.28 9.35
N VAL A 48 -23.15 -13.04 9.83
CA VAL A 48 -23.24 -11.82 9.00
C VAL A 48 -21.92 -11.07 9.08
N LEU A 49 -21.32 -10.82 7.91
CA LEU A 49 -20.11 -10.02 7.78
C LEU A 49 -20.45 -8.53 7.71
N ASN A 50 -20.03 -7.75 8.71
CA ASN A 50 -20.09 -6.30 8.63
C ASN A 50 -18.86 -5.76 7.89
N ALA A 51 -19.00 -5.53 6.58
CA ALA A 51 -17.91 -5.05 5.73
C ALA A 51 -17.32 -3.70 6.18
N GLU A 52 -18.16 -2.78 6.66
CA GLU A 52 -17.72 -1.45 7.13
C GLU A 52 -16.85 -1.59 8.39
N ALA A 53 -17.33 -2.35 9.39
CA ALA A 53 -16.56 -2.61 10.60
C ALA A 53 -15.23 -3.35 10.31
N ILE A 54 -15.22 -4.22 9.30
CA ILE A 54 -14.02 -4.91 8.86
C ILE A 54 -13.03 -3.93 8.22
N VAL A 55 -13.49 -3.07 7.30
CA VAL A 55 -12.64 -2.05 6.66
C VAL A 55 -11.98 -1.17 7.72
N ASP A 56 -12.74 -0.71 8.72
CA ASP A 56 -12.23 0.10 9.82
C ASP A 56 -11.25 -0.66 10.73
N ALA A 57 -11.43 -1.97 10.87
CA ALA A 57 -10.57 -2.84 11.67
C ALA A 57 -9.28 -3.27 10.96
N CYS A 58 -9.31 -3.32 9.62
CA CYS A 58 -8.14 -3.58 8.80
C CYS A 58 -7.13 -2.43 8.93
N PHE A 59 -7.59 -1.18 9.01
CA PHE A 59 -6.70 -0.02 9.05
C PHE A 59 -7.14 1.05 10.07
N PRO A 60 -7.23 0.73 11.37
CA PRO A 60 -7.57 1.72 12.36
C PRO A 60 -6.44 2.75 12.42
N GLU A 61 -6.74 3.99 12.05
CA GLU A 61 -5.87 5.16 12.29
C GLU A 61 -4.49 5.11 11.60
N VAL A 62 -4.29 4.27 10.57
CA VAL A 62 -3.04 4.29 9.79
C VAL A 62 -3.05 5.49 8.88
N HIS A 63 -2.15 6.40 9.16
CA HIS A 63 -2.00 7.65 8.48
C HIS A 63 -0.70 7.66 7.69
N ALA A 64 -0.82 7.62 6.36
CA ALA A 64 0.31 7.57 5.45
C ALA A 64 0.29 8.76 4.47
N ASP A 65 1.47 9.32 4.21
CA ASP A 65 1.67 10.33 3.19
C ASP A 65 1.91 9.68 1.83
N VAL A 66 2.61 8.54 1.83
CA VAL A 66 3.04 7.81 0.64
C VAL A 66 2.57 6.35 0.71
N PHE A 67 1.89 5.91 -0.34
CA PHE A 67 1.57 4.50 -0.60
C PHE A 67 2.59 3.92 -1.60
N LEU A 68 3.23 2.80 -1.29
CA LEU A 68 4.16 2.11 -2.18
C LEU A 68 3.52 0.87 -2.81
N SER A 69 3.16 0.97 -4.10
CA SER A 69 2.65 -0.14 -4.91
C SER A 69 3.82 -0.90 -5.55
N HIS A 70 3.89 -2.22 -5.34
CA HIS A 70 5.02 -3.03 -5.77
C HIS A 70 4.68 -4.52 -5.94
N ALA A 71 5.57 -5.27 -6.58
CA ALA A 71 5.46 -6.73 -6.58
C ALA A 71 5.95 -7.30 -5.25
N HIS A 72 5.26 -8.33 -4.76
CA HIS A 72 5.62 -9.01 -3.50
C HIS A 72 7.09 -9.45 -3.44
N ARG A 73 7.67 -9.85 -4.58
CA ARG A 73 9.09 -10.25 -4.69
C ARG A 73 10.09 -9.11 -4.47
N ASP A 74 9.64 -7.86 -4.55
CA ASP A 74 10.48 -6.68 -4.37
C ASP A 74 10.44 -6.14 -2.94
N GLU A 75 9.72 -6.81 -2.02
CA GLU A 75 9.41 -6.29 -0.67
C GLU A 75 10.64 -5.72 0.05
N GLU A 76 11.78 -6.42 0.08
CA GLU A 76 12.96 -5.92 0.79
C GLU A 76 13.49 -4.60 0.22
N ASP A 77 13.47 -4.44 -1.11
CA ASP A 77 13.90 -3.21 -1.78
C ASP A 77 12.90 -2.07 -1.56
N VAL A 78 11.61 -2.40 -1.49
CA VAL A 78 10.56 -1.44 -1.15
C VAL A 78 10.64 -1.00 0.31
N ILE A 79 10.97 -1.89 1.24
CA ILE A 79 11.21 -1.54 2.65
C ILE A 79 12.42 -0.59 2.77
N LYS A 80 13.49 -0.79 2.00
CA LYS A 80 14.62 0.16 1.96
C LYS A 80 14.18 1.55 1.48
N LEU A 81 13.29 1.62 0.48
CA LEU A 81 12.69 2.88 0.06
C LEU A 81 11.84 3.48 1.19
N ALA A 82 10.95 2.70 1.80
CA ALA A 82 10.10 3.14 2.89
C ALA A 82 10.92 3.73 4.06
N LEU A 83 11.97 3.04 4.50
CA LEU A 83 12.89 3.53 5.54
C LEU A 83 13.60 4.83 5.14
N SER A 84 13.91 5.00 3.85
CA SER A 84 14.54 6.23 3.35
C SER A 84 13.57 7.42 3.37
N LEU A 85 12.31 7.16 3.03
CA LEU A 85 11.22 8.14 3.11
C LEU A 85 10.87 8.48 4.57
N GLU A 86 10.86 7.51 5.48
CA GLU A 86 10.69 7.76 6.93
C GLU A 86 11.83 8.62 7.49
N LYS A 87 13.07 8.44 7.01
CA LYS A 87 14.20 9.34 7.36
C LYS A 87 13.97 10.78 6.91
N LEU A 88 13.19 10.98 5.84
CA LEU A 88 12.70 12.29 5.35
C LEU A 88 11.40 12.75 6.03
N GLY A 89 10.98 12.14 7.14
CA GLY A 89 9.82 12.58 7.92
C GLY A 89 8.46 12.24 7.30
N LEU A 90 8.42 11.36 6.29
CA LEU A 90 7.18 10.92 5.65
C LEU A 90 6.64 9.64 6.29
N ASN A 91 5.33 9.57 6.47
CA ASN A 91 4.66 8.33 6.85
C ASN A 91 4.42 7.47 5.61
N VAL A 92 4.86 6.21 5.64
CA VAL A 92 4.83 5.33 4.47
C VAL A 92 3.99 4.10 4.75
N PHE A 93 3.11 3.77 3.80
CA PHE A 93 2.38 2.51 3.78
C PHE A 93 2.96 1.58 2.72
N VAL A 94 3.33 0.37 3.13
CA VAL A 94 3.79 -0.72 2.27
C VAL A 94 2.76 -1.83 2.35
N ASP A 95 2.10 -2.11 1.23
CA ASP A 95 0.95 -3.00 1.14
C ASP A 95 1.30 -4.46 1.45
N SER A 96 2.45 -4.96 0.97
CA SER A 96 2.93 -6.32 1.23
C SER A 96 3.03 -6.68 2.71
N CYS A 97 3.30 -5.70 3.57
CA CYS A 97 3.42 -5.89 5.01
C CYS A 97 2.08 -6.17 5.71
N VAL A 98 0.95 -6.06 4.99
CA VAL A 98 -0.39 -6.30 5.52
C VAL A 98 -1.07 -7.51 4.87
N TRP A 99 -0.78 -7.81 3.60
CA TRP A 99 -1.56 -8.78 2.83
C TRP A 99 -1.22 -10.25 3.03
N GLY A 100 -0.04 -10.57 3.55
CA GLY A 100 0.35 -11.97 3.71
C GLY A 100 -0.69 -12.80 4.51
N TRP A 101 -1.48 -12.14 5.36
CA TRP A 101 -2.54 -12.73 6.20
C TRP A 101 -3.87 -13.01 5.50
N ALA A 102 -4.09 -12.55 4.27
CA ALA A 102 -5.34 -12.79 3.55
C ALA A 102 -5.64 -14.29 3.44
N ASP A 103 -4.62 -15.09 3.12
CA ASP A 103 -4.76 -16.55 2.99
C ASP A 103 -5.04 -17.24 4.34
N GLU A 104 -4.46 -16.72 5.43
CA GLU A 104 -4.74 -17.24 6.78
C GLU A 104 -6.18 -16.93 7.23
N ILE A 105 -6.63 -15.70 6.96
CA ILE A 105 -8.00 -15.29 7.25
C ILE A 105 -9.00 -16.14 6.45
N LEU A 106 -8.72 -16.34 5.16
CA LEU A 106 -9.51 -17.21 4.29
C LEU A 106 -9.56 -18.62 4.85
N ARG A 107 -8.43 -19.16 5.30
CA ARG A 107 -8.37 -20.50 5.90
C ARG A 107 -9.24 -20.62 7.14
N VAL A 108 -9.19 -19.65 8.04
CA VAL A 108 -10.03 -19.64 9.25
C VAL A 108 -11.52 -19.63 8.89
N ILE A 109 -11.93 -18.82 7.92
CA ILE A 109 -13.31 -18.75 7.43
C ILE A 109 -13.72 -20.06 6.74
N ASP A 110 -12.83 -20.62 5.92
CA ASP A 110 -13.08 -21.87 5.22
C ASP A 110 -13.27 -23.01 6.23
N GLU A 111 -12.45 -23.07 7.29
CA GLU A 111 -12.54 -24.06 8.36
C GLU A 111 -13.83 -23.93 9.20
N GLU A 112 -14.31 -22.71 9.45
CA GLU A 112 -15.52 -22.48 10.24
C GLU A 112 -16.81 -22.68 9.43
N PHE A 113 -16.90 -22.09 8.24
CA PHE A 113 -18.15 -22.01 7.49
C PHE A 113 -18.24 -23.01 6.36
N CYS A 114 -17.12 -23.32 5.71
CA CYS A 114 -17.13 -24.12 4.49
C CYS A 114 -16.85 -25.60 4.77
N TYR A 115 -16.23 -25.95 5.90
CA TYR A 115 -15.88 -27.32 6.23
C TYR A 115 -17.07 -28.14 6.76
N LYS A 116 -17.41 -29.22 6.06
CA LYS A 116 -18.45 -30.17 6.45
C LYS A 116 -17.85 -31.31 7.27
N LYS A 117 -18.04 -31.27 8.59
CA LYS A 117 -17.54 -32.30 9.53
C LYS A 117 -18.00 -33.72 9.21
N THR A 118 -19.20 -33.88 8.65
CA THR A 118 -19.78 -35.19 8.30
C THR A 118 -19.07 -35.87 7.13
N SER A 119 -18.74 -35.10 6.10
CA SER A 119 -18.06 -35.61 4.90
C SER A 119 -16.55 -35.41 4.91
N GLN A 120 -16.02 -34.65 5.88
CA GLN A 120 -14.62 -34.21 5.93
C GLN A 120 -14.17 -33.50 4.64
N THR A 121 -15.06 -32.70 4.07
CA THR A 121 -14.81 -31.95 2.82
C THR A 121 -15.22 -30.49 2.95
N PHE A 122 -14.67 -29.63 2.10
CA PHE A 122 -15.11 -28.24 1.98
C PHE A 122 -16.26 -28.11 0.98
N ASP A 123 -17.22 -27.25 1.29
CA ASP A 123 -18.24 -26.79 0.34
C ASP A 123 -17.62 -25.79 -0.63
N TYR A 124 -17.49 -26.20 -1.89
CA TYR A 124 -16.84 -25.39 -2.92
C TYR A 124 -17.60 -24.10 -3.24
N ASP A 125 -18.94 -24.15 -3.29
CA ASP A 125 -19.76 -23.00 -3.65
C ASP A 125 -19.77 -21.97 -2.53
N LEU A 126 -19.84 -22.44 -1.28
CA LEU A 126 -19.72 -21.56 -0.12
C LEU A 126 -18.33 -20.95 -0.03
N ARG A 127 -17.28 -21.73 -0.29
CA ARG A 127 -15.89 -21.25 -0.31
C ARG A 127 -15.66 -20.18 -1.38
N ASN A 128 -16.23 -20.33 -2.57
CA ASN A 128 -16.17 -19.29 -3.60
C ASN A 128 -16.83 -17.98 -3.14
N ARG A 129 -17.98 -18.09 -2.45
CA ARG A 129 -18.71 -16.93 -1.91
C ARG A 129 -17.94 -16.24 -0.79
N THR A 130 -17.42 -16.98 0.19
CA THR A 130 -16.62 -16.43 1.29
C THR A 130 -15.34 -15.78 0.77
N THR A 131 -14.63 -16.46 -0.13
CA THR A 131 -13.40 -15.96 -0.76
C THR A 131 -13.63 -14.64 -1.49
N SER A 132 -14.70 -14.56 -2.30
CA SER A 132 -15.04 -13.34 -3.03
C SER A 132 -15.35 -12.18 -2.09
N ASN A 133 -16.13 -12.43 -1.03
CA ASN A 133 -16.47 -11.39 -0.04
C ASN A 133 -15.22 -10.86 0.67
N VAL A 134 -14.35 -11.74 1.15
CA VAL A 134 -13.12 -11.35 1.85
C VAL A 134 -12.24 -10.51 0.95
N TYR A 135 -11.95 -10.96 -0.29
CA TYR A 135 -11.12 -10.18 -1.20
C TYR A 135 -11.74 -8.83 -1.56
N MET A 136 -13.06 -8.72 -1.72
CA MET A 136 -13.71 -7.43 -1.99
C MET A 136 -13.64 -6.47 -0.80
N ILE A 137 -13.76 -6.98 0.42
CA ILE A 137 -13.62 -6.19 1.65
C ILE A 137 -12.18 -5.69 1.80
N LEU A 138 -11.20 -6.58 1.63
CA LEU A 138 -9.77 -6.26 1.67
C LEU A 138 -9.42 -5.23 0.58
N ASN A 139 -9.92 -5.42 -0.64
CA ASN A 139 -9.74 -4.47 -1.73
C ASN A 139 -10.36 -3.11 -1.42
N SER A 140 -11.55 -3.07 -0.81
CA SER A 140 -12.17 -1.81 -0.38
C SER A 140 -11.30 -1.10 0.67
N ALA A 141 -10.76 -1.85 1.63
CA ALA A 141 -9.89 -1.31 2.67
C ALA A 141 -8.58 -0.75 2.07
N LEU A 142 -8.02 -1.43 1.06
CA LEU A 142 -6.85 -0.98 0.31
C LEU A 142 -7.14 0.32 -0.46
N GLN A 143 -8.27 0.39 -1.15
CA GLN A 143 -8.68 1.59 -1.88
C GLN A 143 -8.89 2.79 -0.94
N ASN A 144 -9.43 2.56 0.26
CA ASN A 144 -9.54 3.59 1.28
C ASN A 144 -8.16 4.08 1.77
N MET A 145 -7.19 3.18 1.93
CA MET A 145 -5.80 3.54 2.27
C MET A 145 -5.17 4.41 1.17
N ILE A 146 -5.30 4.01 -0.10
CA ILE A 146 -4.80 4.81 -1.23
C ILE A 146 -5.52 6.16 -1.29
N ALA A 147 -6.83 6.19 -1.05
CA ALA A 147 -7.61 7.42 -1.05
C ALA A 147 -7.14 8.41 0.03
N SER A 148 -6.66 7.92 1.17
CA SER A 148 -6.21 8.75 2.29
C SER A 148 -4.78 9.28 2.14
N THR A 149 -3.94 8.66 1.31
CA THR A 149 -2.57 9.16 1.08
C THR A 149 -2.53 10.40 0.19
N GLU A 150 -1.40 11.11 0.22
CA GLU A 150 -1.13 12.18 -0.76
C GLU A 150 -0.58 11.59 -2.07
N LEU A 151 0.37 10.67 -1.95
CA LEU A 151 1.15 10.13 -3.06
C LEU A 151 1.01 8.61 -3.15
N LEU A 152 0.80 8.09 -4.36
CA LEU A 152 1.08 6.70 -4.69
C LEU A 152 2.33 6.61 -5.56
N LEU A 153 3.29 5.78 -5.15
CA LEU A 153 4.45 5.42 -5.97
C LEU A 153 4.26 4.00 -6.47
N PHE A 154 4.23 3.82 -7.79
CA PHE A 154 4.24 2.51 -8.42
C PHE A 154 5.65 2.14 -8.85
N LEU A 155 6.22 1.11 -8.22
CA LEU A 155 7.60 0.71 -8.45
C LEU A 155 7.68 -0.29 -9.62
N GLN A 156 8.18 0.17 -10.76
CA GLN A 156 8.27 -0.65 -11.97
C GLN A 156 9.58 -1.43 -11.97
N THR A 157 9.45 -2.75 -11.84
CA THR A 157 10.53 -3.74 -11.88
C THR A 157 10.13 -4.86 -12.85
N ASN A 158 11.06 -5.77 -13.14
CA ASN A 158 10.74 -6.98 -13.91
C ASN A 158 9.77 -7.93 -13.17
N ASN A 159 9.59 -7.75 -11.85
CA ASN A 159 8.65 -8.54 -11.04
C ASN A 159 7.23 -7.93 -11.05
N SER A 160 7.09 -6.61 -11.21
CA SER A 160 5.79 -5.93 -11.26
C SER A 160 5.25 -5.76 -12.68
N VAL A 161 6.13 -5.51 -13.65
CA VAL A 161 5.79 -5.31 -15.05
C VAL A 161 6.46 -6.39 -15.90
N LYS A 162 5.65 -7.33 -16.43
CA LYS A 162 6.12 -8.33 -17.38
C LYS A 162 5.87 -7.85 -18.81
N ILE A 163 6.86 -8.02 -19.68
CA ILE A 163 6.68 -7.90 -21.13
C ILE A 163 6.20 -9.28 -21.61
N GLY A 164 4.97 -9.37 -22.10
CA GLY A 164 4.43 -10.65 -22.57
C GLY A 164 4.96 -11.01 -23.95
N GLU A 165 5.55 -12.20 -24.10
CA GLU A 165 5.79 -12.80 -25.43
C GLU A 165 4.48 -13.11 -26.17
N TYR A 166 3.41 -13.43 -25.42
CA TYR A 166 2.11 -13.86 -25.95
C TYR A 166 1.19 -12.70 -26.40
N VAL A 167 1.48 -11.46 -26.01
CA VAL A 167 0.73 -10.27 -26.42
C VAL A 167 1.73 -9.24 -26.93
N LYS A 168 1.99 -9.27 -28.24
CA LYS A 168 2.96 -8.39 -28.91
C LYS A 168 2.81 -6.93 -28.45
N ASN A 169 3.90 -6.38 -27.93
CA ASN A 169 4.09 -4.97 -27.60
C ASN A 169 3.18 -4.41 -26.49
N LYS A 170 2.70 -5.24 -25.55
CA LYS A 170 1.97 -4.74 -24.36
C LYS A 170 2.62 -5.23 -23.07
N THR A 171 2.74 -4.33 -22.10
CA THR A 171 3.15 -4.64 -20.73
C THR A 171 1.96 -5.12 -19.92
N HIS A 172 2.19 -6.13 -19.08
CA HIS A 172 1.17 -6.74 -18.24
C HIS A 172 1.65 -6.81 -16.79
N LEU A 173 0.69 -6.74 -15.87
CA LEU A 173 0.92 -6.92 -14.44
C LEU A 173 0.58 -8.36 -14.09
N SER A 174 1.41 -9.00 -13.26
CA SER A 174 1.15 -10.35 -12.75
C SER A 174 0.40 -10.37 -11.41
N SER A 175 0.28 -9.22 -10.74
CA SER A 175 -0.42 -9.10 -9.46
C SER A 175 -1.81 -8.48 -9.66
N PRO A 176 -2.90 -9.16 -9.26
CA PRO A 176 -4.23 -8.56 -9.24
C PRO A 176 -4.33 -7.36 -8.30
N TRP A 177 -3.53 -7.34 -7.22
CA TRP A 177 -3.49 -6.23 -6.26
C TRP A 177 -2.94 -4.95 -6.90
N ILE A 178 -1.77 -5.04 -7.55
CA ILE A 178 -1.18 -3.91 -8.29
C ILE A 178 -2.16 -3.42 -9.37
N PHE A 179 -2.82 -4.34 -10.09
CA PHE A 179 -3.83 -3.93 -11.07
C PHE A 179 -4.98 -3.14 -10.43
N SER A 180 -5.53 -3.60 -9.31
CA SER A 180 -6.59 -2.89 -8.59
C SER A 180 -6.12 -1.52 -8.09
N GLU A 181 -4.92 -1.43 -7.52
CA GLU A 181 -4.30 -0.19 -7.03
C GLU A 181 -4.18 0.85 -8.15
N LEU A 182 -3.66 0.45 -9.31
CA LEU A 182 -3.45 1.35 -10.44
C LEU A 182 -4.76 1.74 -11.14
N ILE A 183 -5.73 0.82 -11.23
CA ILE A 183 -7.06 1.16 -11.72
C ILE A 183 -7.75 2.15 -10.78
N PHE A 184 -7.66 1.93 -9.47
CA PHE A 184 -8.19 2.85 -8.48
C PHE A 184 -7.49 4.20 -8.57
N ALA A 185 -6.17 4.24 -8.68
CA ALA A 185 -5.43 5.48 -8.91
C ALA A 185 -5.94 6.21 -10.15
N LYS A 186 -6.12 5.51 -11.27
CA LYS A 186 -6.55 6.08 -12.54
C LYS A 186 -7.97 6.63 -12.53
N LEU A 187 -8.91 5.94 -11.89
CA LEU A 187 -10.34 6.26 -11.92
C LEU A 187 -10.82 7.02 -10.67
N GLY A 188 -10.09 6.93 -9.57
CA GLY A 188 -10.45 7.49 -8.28
C GLY A 188 -10.42 9.02 -8.26
N GLN A 189 -11.26 9.59 -7.40
CA GLN A 189 -11.32 11.04 -7.22
C GLN A 189 -10.00 11.54 -6.62
N ARG A 190 -9.46 12.61 -7.23
CA ARG A 190 -8.24 13.26 -6.72
C ARG A 190 -8.56 14.25 -5.61
N THR A 191 -7.70 14.25 -4.61
CA THR A 191 -7.74 15.20 -3.50
C THR A 191 -6.75 16.33 -3.76
N LYS A 192 -6.88 17.43 -3.01
CA LYS A 192 -5.83 18.46 -2.96
C LYS A 192 -4.60 17.93 -2.24
N ARG A 193 -3.45 18.62 -2.40
CA ARG A 193 -2.26 18.37 -1.58
C ARG A 193 -2.61 18.53 -0.10
N ARG A 194 -1.97 17.70 0.71
CA ARG A 194 -2.15 17.68 2.16
C ARG A 194 -1.65 18.97 2.77
N ARG A 195 -2.37 19.40 3.81
CA ARG A 195 -2.05 20.58 4.61
C ARG A 195 -1.92 20.16 6.07
N VAL A 196 -0.94 20.71 6.76
CA VAL A 196 -0.59 20.31 8.14
C VAL A 196 -1.57 20.89 9.15
N LYS A 197 -2.05 20.06 10.09
CA LYS A 197 -2.76 20.42 11.33
C LYS A 197 -2.06 19.68 12.49
N ASN A 198 -1.62 20.39 13.54
CA ASN A 198 -0.85 19.80 14.65
C ASN A 198 -1.66 18.75 15.44
N TYR A 199 -1.19 17.50 15.57
CA TYR A 199 -1.26 16.61 16.77
C TYR A 199 -0.44 15.32 16.53
N ALA A 200 0.10 14.70 17.59
CA ALA A 200 1.02 13.54 17.56
C ALA A 200 0.48 12.32 18.32
N PHE A 201 0.82 11.09 17.89
CA PHE A 201 0.53 9.84 18.61
C PHE A 201 1.57 8.74 18.35
N GLU A 202 1.77 7.84 19.32
CA GLU A 202 2.72 6.69 19.32
C GLU A 202 2.01 5.38 19.71
N SER A 203 2.49 4.19 19.25
CA SER A 203 2.16 2.91 19.89
C SER A 203 3.16 1.75 19.66
N TYR A 204 3.01 0.69 20.49
CA TYR A 204 3.88 -0.48 20.75
C TYR A 204 3.47 -1.80 20.01
N ALA A 205 4.28 -2.86 20.16
CA ALA A 205 4.48 -4.01 19.23
C ALA A 205 4.01 -5.42 19.70
N SER A 206 3.81 -6.37 18.76
CA SER A 206 4.11 -7.84 18.87
C SER A 206 4.08 -8.56 17.48
N ASP A 207 4.49 -9.84 17.38
CA ASP A 207 5.14 -10.52 16.21
C ASP A 207 4.38 -11.78 15.66
N SER A 208 4.52 -12.14 14.36
CA SER A 208 4.34 -13.53 13.84
C SER A 208 4.59 -13.71 12.31
N LYS A 209 4.89 -14.97 11.89
CA LYS A 209 5.46 -15.44 10.59
C LYS A 209 4.44 -16.11 9.64
N GLN A 210 4.80 -16.20 8.34
CA GLN A 210 4.00 -16.82 7.27
C GLN A 210 4.72 -17.80 6.33
N THR A 211 3.91 -18.63 5.65
CA THR A 211 4.29 -19.84 4.88
C THR A 211 3.66 -19.85 3.47
N GLU A 212 4.41 -20.26 2.45
CA GLU A 212 3.99 -20.30 1.02
C GLU A 212 3.35 -21.64 0.57
N LEU A 213 2.46 -21.59 -0.43
CA LEU A 213 1.78 -22.74 -1.07
C LEU A 213 2.14 -22.85 -2.58
N ASN A 214 2.44 -24.06 -3.04
CA ASN A 214 2.96 -24.37 -4.38
C ASN A 214 1.91 -24.93 -5.36
N LYS A 215 1.37 -24.08 -6.26
CA LYS A 215 0.93 -24.37 -7.65
C LYS A 215 0.50 -23.06 -8.32
N SER A 216 1.06 -22.69 -9.49
CA SER A 216 0.80 -21.38 -10.11
C SER A 216 -0.33 -21.40 -11.15
N PHE A 217 -1.29 -20.48 -10.98
CA PHE A 217 -2.26 -20.05 -11.98
C PHE A 217 -1.97 -18.57 -12.26
N GLU A 218 -1.64 -18.22 -13.51
CA GLU A 218 -1.26 -16.85 -13.87
C GLU A 218 -2.35 -16.16 -14.70
N VAL A 219 -2.66 -14.91 -14.34
CA VAL A 219 -3.55 -14.02 -15.10
C VAL A 219 -2.73 -12.79 -15.53
N ALA A 220 -2.83 -12.40 -16.81
CA ALA A 220 -2.15 -11.24 -17.34
C ALA A 220 -3.07 -10.01 -17.32
N PHE A 221 -2.88 -9.11 -16.35
CA PHE A 221 -3.65 -7.88 -16.26
C PHE A 221 -3.05 -6.79 -17.16
N PRO A 222 -3.86 -5.96 -17.85
CA PRO A 222 -3.31 -4.83 -18.60
C PRO A 222 -2.70 -3.80 -17.65
N ASN A 223 -1.53 -3.26 -17.98
CA ASN A 223 -0.92 -2.18 -17.19
C ASN A 223 -1.64 -0.84 -17.49
N PRO A 224 -2.31 -0.20 -16.50
CA PRO A 224 -3.02 1.06 -16.72
C PRO A 224 -2.10 2.28 -16.89
N GLY A 225 -0.84 2.15 -16.47
CA GLY A 225 0.15 3.23 -16.33
C GLY A 225 -0.11 4.13 -15.11
N SER A 226 0.84 5.02 -14.83
CA SER A 226 0.70 6.11 -13.85
C SER A 226 0.47 7.45 -14.56
N ARG A 227 -0.06 8.45 -13.84
CA ARG A 227 -0.27 9.81 -14.37
C ARG A 227 1.04 10.52 -14.71
N TYR A 228 2.05 10.33 -13.86
CA TYR A 228 3.41 10.84 -14.06
C TYR A 228 4.41 9.70 -13.96
N GLU A 229 5.58 9.89 -14.54
CA GLU A 229 6.67 8.92 -14.53
C GLU A 229 7.95 9.63 -14.08
N LEU A 230 8.77 8.92 -13.31
CA LEU A 230 10.04 9.42 -12.81
C LEU A 230 11.09 8.31 -12.91
N ALA A 231 12.27 8.64 -13.40
CA ALA A 231 13.37 7.68 -13.45
C ALA A 231 13.93 7.42 -12.04
N ASN A 232 14.37 6.18 -11.77
CA ASN A 232 14.91 5.81 -10.46
C ASN A 232 16.08 6.70 -10.01
N ASN A 233 16.96 7.14 -10.93
CA ASN A 233 18.07 8.04 -10.59
C ASN A 233 17.58 9.40 -10.04
N GLU A 234 16.50 9.95 -10.59
CA GLU A 234 15.90 11.21 -10.11
C GLU A 234 15.30 11.03 -8.71
N LEU A 235 14.63 9.90 -8.45
CA LEU A 235 14.14 9.55 -7.12
C LEU A 235 15.30 9.48 -6.12
N GLN A 236 16.38 8.76 -6.45
CA GLN A 236 17.55 8.60 -5.59
C GLN A 236 18.23 9.95 -5.30
N GLN A 237 18.36 10.81 -6.30
CA GLN A 237 18.90 12.16 -6.12
C GLN A 237 18.01 13.02 -5.22
N TRP A 238 16.68 12.93 -5.35
CA TRP A 238 15.74 13.64 -4.48
C TRP A 238 15.81 13.15 -3.03
N ILE A 239 15.94 11.84 -2.81
CA ILE A 239 16.15 11.26 -1.48
C ILE A 239 17.46 11.79 -0.88
N HIS A 240 18.55 11.74 -1.66
CA HIS A 240 19.87 12.19 -1.21
C HIS A 240 19.93 13.69 -0.93
N GLN A 241 19.20 14.51 -1.71
CA GLN A 241 19.13 15.96 -1.51
C GLN A 241 18.64 16.31 -0.10
N GLY A 242 17.64 15.58 0.40
CA GLY A 242 17.05 15.81 1.72
C GLY A 242 16.62 17.28 1.95
N TYR A 243 16.48 17.65 3.22
CA TYR A 243 16.20 19.02 3.67
C TYR A 243 16.75 19.24 5.08
N GLU A 244 16.97 20.50 5.47
CA GLU A 244 17.34 20.85 6.85
C GLU A 244 16.12 20.72 7.77
N LYS A 245 16.21 19.85 8.79
CA LYS A 245 15.11 19.62 9.72
C LYS A 245 14.91 20.83 10.64
N ASN A 246 13.76 21.51 10.52
CA ASN A 246 13.33 22.63 11.37
C ASN A 246 12.02 22.29 12.13
N ILE A 247 11.55 23.22 12.98
CA ILE A 247 10.52 23.11 14.05
C ILE A 247 9.16 22.44 13.66
N SER A 248 8.92 22.11 12.40
CA SER A 248 7.84 21.22 11.95
C SER A 248 8.37 20.20 10.93
N ASP A 249 8.69 18.99 11.39
CA ASP A 249 9.25 17.92 10.55
C ASP A 249 8.24 17.52 9.45
N GLU A 250 6.95 17.46 9.78
CA GLU A 250 5.88 17.15 8.82
C GLU A 250 5.77 18.22 7.71
N PHE A 251 5.76 19.51 8.05
CA PHE A 251 5.67 20.57 7.03
C PHE A 251 6.88 20.55 6.10
N SER A 252 8.06 20.34 6.66
CA SER A 252 9.31 20.30 5.89
C SER A 252 9.36 19.07 4.98
N ALA A 253 8.94 17.90 5.48
CA ALA A 253 8.81 16.67 4.72
C ALA A 253 7.83 16.81 3.54
N LEU A 254 6.63 17.35 3.81
CA LEU A 254 5.63 17.59 2.77
C LEU A 254 6.10 18.65 1.76
N THR A 255 6.80 19.70 2.20
CA THR A 255 7.40 20.67 1.28
C THR A 255 8.49 20.04 0.42
N HIS A 256 9.26 19.09 0.97
CA HIS A 256 10.25 18.32 0.22
C HIS A 256 9.60 17.43 -0.84
N LEU A 257 8.39 16.89 -0.60
CA LEU A 257 7.60 16.20 -1.64
C LEU A 257 7.29 17.10 -2.84
N ASP A 258 7.13 18.41 -2.66
CA ASP A 258 6.90 19.32 -3.79
C ASP A 258 8.09 19.40 -4.74
N VAL A 259 9.30 19.14 -4.23
CA VAL A 259 10.51 19.02 -5.06
C VAL A 259 10.43 17.77 -5.92
N LEU A 260 10.00 16.63 -5.36
CA LEU A 260 9.74 15.40 -6.11
C LEU A 260 8.69 15.64 -7.19
N TYR A 261 7.61 16.35 -6.86
CA TYR A 261 6.53 16.64 -7.79
C TYR A 261 6.98 17.47 -8.99
N ARG A 262 7.81 18.49 -8.76
CA ARG A 262 8.41 19.28 -9.83
C ARG A 262 9.34 18.44 -10.71
N ARG A 263 10.13 17.53 -10.12
CA ARG A 263 10.99 16.60 -10.88
C ARG A 263 10.17 15.65 -11.76
N ALA A 264 8.99 15.22 -11.29
CA ALA A 264 8.05 14.39 -12.05
C ALA A 264 7.23 15.16 -13.10
N GLY A 265 7.42 16.47 -13.22
CA GLY A 265 6.76 17.31 -14.23
C GLY A 265 5.38 17.82 -13.84
N ILE A 266 5.01 17.79 -12.55
CA ILE A 266 3.75 18.37 -12.06
C ILE A 266 3.82 19.89 -12.16
N SER A 267 2.74 20.50 -12.68
CA SER A 267 2.69 21.94 -12.97
C SER A 267 2.74 22.80 -11.72
N SER A 268 3.35 23.99 -11.81
CA SER A 268 3.37 24.96 -10.70
C SER A 268 1.97 25.39 -10.25
N ASP A 269 0.99 25.39 -11.16
CA ASP A 269 -0.41 25.72 -10.85
C ASP A 269 -1.03 24.68 -9.91
N GLU A 270 -0.78 23.39 -10.13
CA GLU A 270 -1.20 22.30 -9.23
C GLU A 270 -0.49 22.37 -7.86
N LEU A 271 0.67 23.04 -7.79
CA LEU A 271 1.48 23.20 -6.59
C LEU A 271 1.36 24.59 -5.94
N SER A 272 0.41 25.42 -6.38
CA SER A 272 0.30 26.83 -5.95
C SER A 272 -0.32 27.02 -4.56
N GLU A 273 -1.16 26.09 -4.10
CA GLU A 273 -1.85 26.20 -2.81
C GLU A 273 -0.91 26.00 -1.61
N SER A 274 -0.98 26.85 -0.58
CA SER A 274 -0.12 26.71 0.61
C SER A 274 -0.37 25.40 1.38
N ARG A 275 0.72 24.71 1.73
CA ARG A 275 0.71 23.54 2.64
C ARG A 275 0.35 23.90 4.09
N LEU A 276 0.39 25.18 4.46
CA LEU A 276 -0.12 25.64 5.76
C LEU A 276 -1.62 25.85 5.68
N LEU A 277 -2.35 25.26 6.62
CA LEU A 277 -3.77 25.51 6.81
C LEU A 277 -3.98 26.70 7.74
N PHE A 278 -4.15 27.89 7.17
CA PHE A 278 -4.51 29.07 7.95
C PHE A 278 -5.95 28.93 8.48
N PRO A 279 -6.22 29.30 9.74
CA PRO A 279 -7.59 29.35 10.25
C PRO A 279 -8.42 30.32 9.38
N PRO A 280 -9.73 30.08 9.23
CA PRO A 280 -10.60 30.99 8.50
C PRO A 280 -10.49 32.39 9.13
N LYS A 281 -10.24 33.41 8.30
CA LYS A 281 -10.31 34.79 8.76
C LYS A 281 -11.75 35.09 9.16
N HIS A 282 -11.98 35.39 10.44
CA HIS A 282 -13.25 35.87 10.97
C HIS A 282 -13.59 37.25 10.41
#